data_AF-A0A085B856-F1
#
_entry.id   AF-A0A085B856-F1
#
_cell.length_a   1.000
_cell.length_b   1.000
_cell.length_c   1.000
_cell.angle_alpha   90.00
_cell.angle_beta   90.00
_cell.angle_gamma   90.00
#
_symmetry.space_group_name_H-M   'P 1'
#
loop_
_entity.id
_entity.type
_entity.pdbx_description
1 polymer ?
#
loop_
_entity_poly.entity_id
_entity_poly.type
_entity_poly.pdbx_seq_one_letter_code
_entity_poly.pdbx_strand_id
1 'polypeptide(L)'
;MMGAILTSEGINVFSPYIDTQFAPQYSPEKFELIKVGQSIKDVEAIVGKPLRKTIDSTVQETQYWYTMDSKLHFNKKSGDFAWYVSIVYFDSEGYVKNIVKQWAYD
;
A
#
# COMPACT_ATOMS: atom_id res chain seq x y z
N MET A 1 -28.96 5.08 25.81
CA MET A 1 -27.61 4.83 25.26
C MET A 1 -27.67 5.18 23.78
N MET A 2 -27.10 6.31 23.37
CA MET A 2 -26.87 6.62 21.97
C MET A 2 -25.73 5.71 21.51
N GLY A 3 -26.04 4.73 20.65
CA GLY A 3 -25.03 3.88 20.03
C GLY A 3 -24.16 4.73 19.12
N ALA A 4 -22.85 4.71 19.34
CA ALA A 4 -21.90 5.25 18.38
C ALA A 4 -22.12 4.50 17.06
N ILE A 5 -22.54 5.22 16.02
CA ILE A 5 -22.45 4.71 14.66
C ILE A 5 -20.95 4.67 14.40
N LEU A 6 -20.37 3.47 14.44
CA LEU A 6 -19.09 3.20 13.81
C LEU A 6 -19.28 3.62 12.36
N THR A 7 -18.72 4.77 11.97
CA THR A 7 -18.63 5.16 10.58
C THR A 7 -17.69 4.14 9.95
N SER A 8 -18.23 3.04 9.43
CA SER A 8 -17.46 2.16 8.55
C SER A 8 -16.98 3.06 7.42
N GLU A 9 -15.68 3.30 7.36
CA GLU A 9 -15.11 4.00 6.23
C GLU A 9 -15.55 3.28 4.96
N GLY A 10 -16.01 4.05 3.98
CA GLY A 10 -16.46 3.50 2.70
C GLY A 10 -15.35 3.59 1.69
N ILE A 11 -15.37 2.70 0.69
CA ILE A 11 -14.70 3.00 -0.58
C ILE A 11 -15.54 4.05 -1.30
N ASN A 12 -14.93 5.18 -1.66
CA ASN A 12 -15.60 6.16 -2.51
C ASN A 12 -15.73 5.61 -3.95
N VAL A 13 -16.95 5.27 -4.38
CA VAL A 13 -17.18 4.61 -5.68
C VAL A 13 -16.73 5.43 -6.89
N PHE A 14 -16.74 6.77 -6.79
CA PHE A 14 -16.32 7.67 -7.88
C PHE A 14 -14.80 7.92 -7.87
N SER A 15 -14.17 7.80 -6.71
CA SER A 15 -12.72 7.97 -6.55
C SER A 15 -12.21 6.96 -5.51
N PRO A 16 -12.06 5.67 -5.89
CA PRO A 16 -11.74 4.62 -4.92
C PRO A 16 -10.46 4.89 -4.14
N TYR A 17 -9.49 5.53 -4.77
CA TYR A 17 -8.18 5.84 -4.19
C TYR A 17 -8.08 7.25 -3.60
N ILE A 18 -9.22 7.87 -3.23
CA ILE A 18 -9.26 9.27 -2.79
C ILE A 18 -8.34 9.53 -1.59
N ASP A 19 -8.26 8.57 -0.67
CA ASP A 19 -7.39 8.64 0.52
C ASP A 19 -6.05 7.92 0.40
N THR A 20 -5.81 7.26 -0.74
CA THR A 20 -4.58 6.51 -0.96
C THR A 20 -3.46 7.40 -1.49
N GLN A 21 -2.38 7.52 -0.74
CA GLN A 21 -1.11 8.06 -1.22
C GLN A 21 -0.38 7.02 -2.07
N PHE A 22 0.20 7.44 -3.18
CA PHE A 22 0.93 6.56 -4.10
C PHE A 22 2.40 6.94 -4.18
N ALA A 23 3.27 5.93 -4.31
CA ALA A 23 4.65 6.16 -4.71
C ALA A 23 4.71 6.85 -6.10
N PRO A 24 5.72 7.69 -6.38
CA PRO A 24 5.70 8.57 -7.55
C PRO A 24 5.56 7.87 -8.91
N GLN A 25 6.05 6.64 -9.04
CA GLN A 25 6.04 5.88 -10.30
C GLN A 25 5.03 4.72 -10.31
N TYR A 26 4.33 4.54 -9.20
CA TYR A 26 3.38 3.46 -9.00
C TYR A 26 2.13 3.66 -9.86
N SER A 27 1.63 2.55 -10.39
CA SER A 27 0.23 2.43 -10.80
C SER A 27 -0.27 1.03 -10.44
N PRO A 28 -1.57 0.83 -10.17
CA PRO A 28 -2.12 -0.50 -9.90
C PRO A 28 -1.77 -1.50 -11.02
N GLU A 29 -1.83 -1.08 -12.27
CA GLU A 29 -1.56 -1.93 -13.43
C GLU A 29 -0.10 -2.39 -13.49
N LYS A 30 0.85 -1.52 -13.13
CA LYS A 30 2.27 -1.92 -13.00
C LYS A 30 2.47 -2.87 -11.83
N PHE A 31 1.78 -2.63 -10.72
CA PHE A 31 1.90 -3.45 -9.52
C PHE A 31 1.41 -4.89 -9.75
N GLU A 32 0.41 -5.09 -10.62
CA GLU A 32 -0.05 -6.41 -11.06
C GLU A 32 1.00 -7.23 -11.83
N LEU A 33 2.04 -6.58 -12.37
CA LEU A 33 3.13 -7.28 -13.08
C LEU A 33 4.15 -7.92 -12.12
N ILE A 34 4.09 -7.58 -10.83
CA ILE A 34 5.00 -8.12 -9.82
C ILE A 34 4.60 -9.56 -9.47
N LYS A 35 5.59 -10.44 -9.36
CA LYS A 35 5.42 -11.87 -9.09
C LYS A 35 6.35 -12.34 -7.98
N VAL A 36 5.90 -13.33 -7.23
CA VAL A 36 6.73 -14.07 -6.28
C VAL A 36 7.98 -14.61 -6.98
N GLY A 37 9.13 -14.49 -6.30
CA GLY A 37 10.45 -14.89 -6.82
C GLY A 37 11.20 -13.81 -7.61
N GLN A 38 10.60 -12.66 -7.92
CA GLN A 38 11.34 -11.53 -8.51
C GLN A 38 12.31 -10.90 -7.51
N SER A 39 13.42 -10.35 -7.97
CA SER A 39 14.34 -9.62 -7.08
C SER A 39 13.82 -8.22 -6.77
N ILE A 40 14.33 -7.59 -5.70
CA ILE A 40 14.10 -6.16 -5.41
C ILE A 40 14.35 -5.28 -6.65
N LYS A 41 15.41 -5.56 -7.42
CA LYS A 41 15.74 -4.77 -8.62
C LYS A 41 14.69 -4.91 -9.71
N ASP A 42 14.16 -6.12 -9.92
CA ASP A 42 13.11 -6.36 -10.90
C ASP A 42 11.83 -5.62 -10.51
N VAL A 43 11.46 -5.67 -9.22
CA VAL A 43 10.30 -4.95 -8.69
C VAL A 43 10.46 -3.44 -8.88
N GLU A 44 11.61 -2.88 -8.51
CA GLU A 44 11.89 -1.46 -8.68
C GLU A 44 11.92 -1.02 -10.15
N ALA A 45 12.30 -1.90 -11.08
CA ALA A 45 12.25 -1.63 -12.52
C ALA A 45 10.80 -1.59 -13.06
N ILE A 46 9.89 -2.37 -12.46
CA ILE A 46 8.48 -2.43 -12.85
C ILE A 46 7.70 -1.22 -12.32
N VAL A 47 7.77 -0.98 -11.01
CA VAL A 47 6.85 -0.06 -10.31
C VAL A 47 7.56 1.12 -9.64
N GLY A 48 8.90 1.16 -9.72
CA GLY A 48 9.70 2.22 -9.11
C GLY A 48 10.01 2.00 -7.63
N LYS A 49 10.50 3.06 -6.98
CA LYS A 49 10.84 3.06 -5.55
C LYS A 49 9.58 3.15 -4.68
N PRO A 50 9.55 2.49 -3.51
CA PRO A 50 8.43 2.57 -2.57
C PRO A 50 8.36 3.94 -1.87
N LEU A 51 7.20 4.25 -1.28
CA LEU A 51 7.06 5.37 -0.33
C LEU A 51 7.86 5.12 0.96
N ARG A 52 7.85 3.87 1.42
CA ARG A 52 8.52 3.45 2.65
C ARG A 52 9.11 2.07 2.51
N LYS A 53 10.31 1.91 3.07
CA LYS A 53 10.98 0.62 3.28
C LYS A 53 11.03 0.34 4.78
N THR A 54 10.63 -0.86 5.19
CA THR A 54 10.84 -1.37 6.55
C THR A 54 11.59 -2.70 6.50
N ILE A 55 12.28 -3.03 7.58
CA ILE A 55 12.97 -4.31 7.76
C ILE A 55 12.46 -4.88 9.08
N ASP A 56 11.89 -6.07 9.04
CA ASP A 56 11.62 -6.85 10.23
C ASP A 56 12.89 -7.60 10.61
N SER A 57 13.55 -7.18 11.70
CA SER A 57 14.79 -7.79 12.16
C SER A 57 14.63 -9.19 12.74
N THR A 58 13.41 -9.59 13.10
CA THR A 58 13.13 -10.90 13.69
C THR A 58 13.09 -11.98 12.63
N VAL A 59 12.38 -11.72 11.52
CA VAL A 59 12.27 -12.65 10.38
C VAL A 59 13.21 -12.31 9.22
N GLN A 60 13.99 -11.23 9.35
CA GLN A 60 14.88 -10.69 8.31
C GLN A 60 14.18 -10.40 6.99
N GLU A 61 12.92 -9.97 7.05
CA GLU A 61 12.14 -9.62 5.86
C GLU A 61 12.19 -8.13 5.59
N THR A 62 12.28 -7.78 4.31
CA THR A 62 12.16 -6.39 3.86
C THR A 62 10.76 -6.15 3.32
N GLN A 63 10.13 -5.04 3.68
CA GLN A 63 8.81 -4.66 3.18
C GLN A 63 8.91 -3.35 2.42
N TYR A 64 8.37 -3.33 1.21
CA TYR A 64 8.24 -2.14 0.37
C TYR A 64 6.78 -1.73 0.32
N TRP A 65 6.48 -0.58 0.90
CA TRP A 65 5.16 0.03 0.93
C TRP A 65 5.03 1.01 -0.22
N TYR A 66 4.16 0.69 -1.18
CA TYR A 66 3.92 1.52 -2.36
C TYR A 66 2.73 2.46 -2.21
N THR A 67 1.89 2.19 -1.22
CA THR A 67 0.79 3.06 -0.84
C THR A 67 0.78 3.31 0.66
N MET A 68 0.19 4.43 1.06
CA MET A 68 -0.03 4.81 2.46
C MET A 68 -1.39 5.51 2.60
N ASP A 69 -1.89 5.51 3.83
CA ASP A 69 -3.15 6.15 4.20
C ASP A 69 -3.08 7.69 4.27
N SER A 70 -4.24 8.33 4.46
CA SER A 70 -4.45 9.70 4.91
C SER A 70 -4.06 10.78 3.89
N LYS A 71 -4.14 10.47 2.58
CA LYS A 71 -3.89 11.46 1.51
C LYS A 71 -4.76 12.70 1.67
N LEU A 72 -6.01 12.56 2.10
CA LEU A 72 -6.90 13.70 2.31
C LEU A 72 -6.39 14.57 3.47
N HIS A 73 -5.98 13.94 4.57
CA HIS A 73 -5.38 14.62 5.71
C HIS A 73 -4.13 15.44 5.31
N PHE A 74 -3.18 14.84 4.58
CA PHE A 74 -1.98 15.54 4.10
C PHE A 74 -2.31 16.72 3.18
N ASN A 75 -3.41 16.63 2.43
CA ASN A 75 -3.89 17.70 1.55
C ASN A 75 -4.83 18.71 2.25
N LYS A 76 -4.97 18.64 3.59
CA LYS A 76 -5.87 19.50 4.39
C LYS A 76 -7.32 19.44 3.92
N LYS A 77 -7.74 18.30 3.38
CA LYS A 77 -9.13 18.01 3.02
C LYS A 77 -9.78 17.21 4.13
N SER A 78 -11.09 17.39 4.30
CA SER A 78 -11.90 16.58 5.21
C SER A 78 -12.35 15.30 4.51
N GLY A 79 -12.35 14.20 5.24
CA GLY A 79 -12.73 12.87 4.77
C GLY A 79 -11.83 11.82 5.38
N ASP A 80 -12.42 10.65 5.62
CA ASP A 80 -11.79 9.43 6.10
C ASP A 80 -12.43 8.33 5.24
N PHE A 81 -11.66 7.80 4.30
CA PHE A 81 -12.14 6.79 3.37
C PHE A 81 -11.15 5.65 3.33
N ALA A 82 -11.69 4.47 3.03
CA ALA A 82 -10.89 3.28 2.81
C ALA A 82 -9.75 3.56 1.81
N TRP A 83 -8.55 3.12 2.15
CA TRP A 83 -7.36 3.29 1.31
C TRP A 83 -6.84 1.95 0.80
N TYR A 84 -6.16 1.98 -0.34
CA TYR A 84 -5.67 0.76 -0.98
C TYR A 84 -4.24 0.46 -0.54
N VAL A 85 -4.04 -0.72 0.02
CA VAL A 85 -2.76 -1.23 0.50
C VAL A 85 -2.05 -1.98 -0.63
N SER A 86 -0.80 -1.62 -0.91
CA SER A 86 0.10 -2.31 -1.84
C SER A 86 1.47 -2.47 -1.21
N ILE A 87 1.79 -3.70 -0.78
CA ILE A 87 3.04 -4.02 -0.09
C ILE A 87 3.70 -5.22 -0.77
N VAL A 88 5.01 -5.15 -0.96
CA VAL A 88 5.82 -6.28 -1.39
C VAL A 88 6.72 -6.69 -0.24
N TYR A 89 6.66 -7.97 0.13
CA TYR A 89 7.53 -8.57 1.13
C TYR A 89 8.63 -9.33 0.41
N PHE A 90 9.86 -9.09 0.82
CA PHE A 90 11.05 -9.79 0.35
C PHE A 90 11.62 -10.64 1.48
N ASP A 91 12.09 -11.82 1.12
CA ASP A 91 12.88 -12.66 2.02
C ASP A 91 14.27 -12.05 2.30
N SER A 92 15.07 -12.76 3.11
CA SER A 92 16.42 -12.35 3.48
C SER A 92 17.40 -12.28 2.31
N GLU A 93 17.08 -12.93 1.19
CA GLU A 93 17.90 -12.92 -0.03
C GLU A 93 17.48 -11.80 -1.00
N GLY A 94 16.38 -11.10 -0.70
CA GLY A 94 15.87 -9.99 -1.50
C GLY A 94 14.98 -10.43 -2.66
N TYR A 95 14.35 -11.60 -2.56
CA TYR A 95 13.35 -12.08 -3.51
C TYR A 95 11.94 -11.93 -2.97
N VAL A 96 10.98 -11.63 -3.84
CA VAL A 96 9.57 -11.46 -3.47
C VAL A 96 9.05 -12.75 -2.86
N LYS A 97 8.72 -12.69 -1.58
CA LYS A 97 8.10 -13.78 -0.82
C LYS A 97 6.57 -13.67 -0.84
N ASN A 98 6.05 -12.45 -0.72
CA ASN A 98 4.61 -12.21 -0.65
C ASN A 98 4.24 -10.83 -1.21
N ILE A 99 3.00 -10.69 -1.69
CA ILE A 99 2.45 -9.44 -2.24
C ILE A 99 1.08 -9.23 -1.59
N VAL A 100 0.88 -8.09 -0.93
CA VAL A 100 -0.39 -7.72 -0.31
C VAL A 100 -1.06 -6.63 -1.16
N LYS A 101 -2.35 -6.87 -1.46
CA LYS A 101 -3.23 -6.01 -2.25
C LYS A 101 -4.63 -6.06 -1.65
N GLN A 102 -5.04 -5.03 -0.93
CA GLN A 102 -6.35 -5.01 -0.27
C GLN A 102 -6.80 -3.59 0.05
N TRP A 103 -8.09 -3.42 0.30
CA TRP A 103 -8.61 -2.21 0.94
C TRP A 103 -8.42 -2.32 2.45
N ALA A 104 -7.97 -1.23 3.06
CA ALA A 104 -7.92 -1.03 4.50
C ALA A 104 -8.98 0.00 4.91
N TYR A 105 -9.49 -0.17 6.13
CA TYR A 105 -10.57 0.60 6.74
C TYR A 105 -10.18 0.84 8.20
N ASP A 106 -10.35 2.05 8.70
CA ASP A 106 -10.08 2.43 10.11
C ASP A 106 -11.27 2.16 11.07
#